data_AF-A0A8H6I2Z7-F1
#
_entry.id   AF-A0A8H6I2Z7-F1
#
_cell.length_a   1.000
_cell.length_b   1.000
_cell.length_c   1.000
_cell.angle_alpha   90.00
_cell.angle_beta   90.00
_cell.angle_gamma   90.00
#
_symmetry.space_group_name_H-M   'P 1'
#
loop_
_entity.id
_entity.type
_entity.pdbx_description
1 polymer ?
#
loop_
_entity_poly.entity_id
_entity_poly.type
_entity_poly.pdbx_seq_one_letter_code
_entity_poly.pdbx_strand_id
1 'polypeptide(L)'
;KRIRIRRDQLPWTARDDDHSFNTSDDSCLKNQELLRLFKLDISWTLSDIELSPTAPFGFPESEWRHILEGRHVSLDTVLGHLHLRKTVEPNSARVGDHEIILPSPVKPSSRVEDAAQWTSAWDAASEAYEFVFEHRRRELRDYGNQIRRLFAARLPASAPRVIAYDDAVRKYVKGGTAMRLTDFHRFTHLADAYLSFDGIETQRREGKGKGGTGGGRAAGVCDRFNEKGVCERADGRCRFRHVCRKCGKGGHGESTCKGAGSKDA
;
A
#
# COMPACT_ATOMS: atom_id res chain seq x y z
N LYS A 1 5.73 -31.75 24.36
CA LYS A 1 6.74 -30.83 24.93
C LYS A 1 7.28 -29.95 23.80
N ARG A 2 7.04 -28.63 23.81
CA ARG A 2 7.73 -27.72 22.88
C ARG A 2 9.17 -27.58 23.33
N ILE A 3 10.12 -27.88 22.45
CA ILE A 3 11.55 -27.62 22.70
C ILE A 3 11.72 -26.10 22.70
N ARG A 4 12.10 -25.51 23.83
CA ARG A 4 12.41 -24.09 23.93
C ARG A 4 13.85 -23.89 23.45
N ILE A 5 14.01 -23.38 22.23
CA ILE A 5 15.32 -22.99 21.69
C ILE A 5 15.85 -21.88 22.59
N ARG A 6 17.07 -22.07 23.13
CA ARG A 6 17.73 -21.03 23.92
C ARG A 6 18.41 -20.02 22.99
N ARG A 7 18.53 -18.77 23.42
CA ARG A 7 19.09 -17.68 22.60
C ARG A 7 20.49 -18.03 22.10
N ASP A 8 21.35 -18.51 22.99
CA ASP A 8 22.74 -18.96 22.73
C ASP A 8 22.87 -20.05 21.65
N GLN A 9 21.79 -20.75 21.31
CA GLN A 9 21.77 -21.76 20.24
C GLN A 9 21.54 -21.15 18.85
N LEU A 10 21.19 -19.86 18.76
CA LEU A 10 20.94 -19.19 17.48
C LEU A 10 22.25 -18.68 16.88
N PRO A 11 22.51 -18.89 15.58
CA PRO A 11 23.82 -18.63 14.97
C PRO A 11 24.19 -17.14 14.85
N TRP A 12 23.24 -16.22 15.08
CA TRP A 12 23.47 -14.78 15.02
C TRP A 12 23.70 -14.13 16.39
N THR A 13 23.62 -14.86 17.51
CA THR A 13 23.77 -14.26 18.86
C THR A 13 25.11 -13.61 19.10
N ALA A 14 26.22 -14.26 18.74
CA ALA A 14 27.54 -13.68 18.90
C ALA A 14 27.65 -12.33 18.16
N ARG A 15 27.03 -12.23 16.98
CA ARG A 15 27.02 -11.00 16.17
C ARG A 15 26.11 -9.93 16.78
N ASP A 16 24.96 -10.32 17.33
CA ASP A 16 24.06 -9.41 18.06
C ASP A 16 24.77 -8.83 19.29
N ASP A 17 25.49 -9.68 20.03
CA ASP A 17 26.18 -9.29 21.25
C ASP A 17 27.33 -8.32 20.91
N ASP A 18 28.19 -8.66 19.93
CA ASP A 18 29.24 -7.75 19.41
C ASP A 18 28.67 -6.42 18.90
N HIS A 19 27.53 -6.45 18.19
CA HIS A 19 26.86 -5.24 17.73
C HIS A 19 26.29 -4.43 18.91
N SER A 20 25.79 -5.08 19.96
CA SER A 20 25.28 -4.40 21.15
C SER A 20 26.38 -3.70 21.94
N PHE A 21 27.59 -4.29 22.00
CA PHE A 21 28.75 -3.66 22.62
C PHE A 21 29.28 -2.47 21.83
N ASN A 22 29.19 -2.52 20.49
CA ASN A 22 29.72 -1.48 19.61
C ASN A 22 28.70 -0.39 19.24
N THR A 23 27.39 -0.66 19.37
CA THR A 23 26.36 0.33 19.06
C THR A 23 26.23 1.34 20.20
N SER A 24 26.41 2.62 19.87
CA SER A 24 26.13 3.71 20.82
C SER A 24 24.63 4.02 20.93
N ASP A 25 23.77 3.38 20.13
CA ASP A 25 22.34 3.67 20.10
C ASP A 25 21.56 2.88 21.16
N ASP A 26 21.59 3.41 22.37
CA ASP A 26 20.86 2.95 23.55
C ASP A 26 19.35 2.77 23.29
N SER A 27 18.77 3.55 22.38
CA SER A 27 17.34 3.48 22.06
C SER A 27 16.94 2.16 21.39
N CYS A 28 17.71 1.67 20.42
CA CYS A 28 17.39 0.43 19.71
C CYS A 28 17.55 -0.80 20.60
N LEU A 29 18.54 -0.80 21.48
CA LEU A 29 18.76 -1.88 22.46
C LEU A 29 17.61 -1.99 23.46
N LYS A 30 17.18 -0.85 24.04
CA LYS A 30 16.01 -0.79 24.93
C LYS A 30 14.73 -1.30 24.27
N ASN A 31 14.52 -0.89 23.02
CA ASN A 31 13.38 -1.33 22.24
C ASN A 31 13.40 -2.85 21.98
N GLN A 32 14.58 -3.40 21.68
CA GLN A 32 14.78 -4.84 21.52
C GLN A 32 14.52 -5.62 22.81
N GLU A 33 14.95 -5.10 23.96
CA GLU A 33 14.69 -5.70 25.27
C GLU A 33 13.19 -5.74 25.60
N LEU A 34 12.49 -4.61 25.45
CA LEU A 34 11.05 -4.53 25.67
C LEU A 34 10.27 -5.49 24.76
N LEU A 35 10.61 -5.55 23.47
CA LEU A 35 9.99 -6.49 22.53
C LEU A 35 10.24 -7.96 22.89
N ARG A 36 11.38 -8.30 23.51
CA ARG A 36 11.62 -9.66 24.02
C ARG A 36 10.73 -9.94 25.23
N LEU A 37 10.55 -8.96 26.11
CA LEU A 37 9.68 -9.08 27.28
C LEU A 37 8.22 -9.31 26.86
N PHE A 38 7.70 -8.50 25.95
CA PHE A 38 6.31 -8.66 25.46
C PHE A 38 6.10 -10.00 24.74
N LYS A 39 7.11 -10.51 24.03
CA LYS A 39 7.03 -11.82 23.35
C LYS A 39 6.96 -13.02 24.30
N LEU A 40 7.19 -12.83 25.60
CA LEU A 40 6.96 -13.89 26.59
C LEU A 40 5.47 -14.19 26.72
N ASP A 41 4.62 -13.16 26.76
CA ASP A 41 3.18 -13.30 26.82
C ASP A 41 2.45 -12.05 26.26
N ILE A 42 2.23 -12.04 24.95
CA ILE A 42 1.53 -10.94 24.27
C ILE A 42 0.08 -10.81 24.74
N SER A 43 -0.57 -11.93 25.08
CA SER A 43 -1.98 -11.91 25.48
C SER A 43 -2.14 -11.21 26.81
N TRP A 44 -1.27 -11.54 27.78
CA TRP A 44 -1.27 -10.88 29.06
C TRP A 44 -0.93 -9.40 28.94
N THR A 45 0.09 -9.03 28.15
CA THR A 45 0.44 -7.62 27.93
C THR A 45 -0.71 -6.83 27.30
N LEU A 46 -1.44 -7.40 26.34
CA LEU A 46 -2.61 -6.72 25.77
C LEU A 46 -3.70 -6.47 26.82
N SER A 47 -4.03 -7.47 27.64
CA SER A 47 -5.00 -7.30 28.72
C SER A 47 -4.55 -6.26 29.75
N ASP A 48 -3.26 -6.19 30.06
CA ASP A 48 -2.70 -5.19 30.97
C ASP A 48 -2.80 -3.76 30.37
N ILE A 49 -2.55 -3.62 29.06
CA ILE A 49 -2.73 -2.34 28.35
C ILE A 49 -4.19 -1.89 28.39
N GLU A 50 -5.15 -2.78 28.17
CA GLU A 50 -6.59 -2.46 28.21
C GLU A 50 -7.06 -2.00 29.60
N LEU A 51 -6.42 -2.49 30.66
CA LEU A 51 -6.70 -2.10 32.04
C LEU A 51 -5.98 -0.81 32.46
N SER A 52 -4.98 -0.37 31.69
CA SER A 52 -4.18 0.80 32.03
C SER A 52 -4.97 2.10 31.83
N PRO A 53 -5.07 2.96 32.87
CA PRO A 53 -5.77 4.25 32.75
C PRO A 53 -5.00 5.29 31.92
N THR A 54 -3.73 5.04 31.62
CA THR A 54 -2.87 5.94 30.84
C THR A 54 -2.69 5.48 29.39
N ALA A 55 -3.30 4.35 29.00
CA ALA A 55 -3.27 3.89 27.62
C ALA A 55 -4.16 4.78 26.73
N PRO A 56 -3.73 5.09 25.49
CA PRO A 56 -4.54 5.84 24.52
C PRO A 56 -5.91 5.20 24.28
N PHE A 57 -6.97 5.99 24.49
CA PHE A 57 -8.34 5.51 24.38
C PHE A 57 -8.72 5.22 22.92
N GLY A 58 -9.36 4.07 22.68
CA GLY A 58 -9.91 3.72 21.37
C GLY A 58 -8.87 3.26 20.34
N PHE A 59 -7.61 3.03 20.73
CA PHE A 59 -6.61 2.46 19.84
C PHE A 59 -6.92 0.97 19.53
N PRO A 60 -6.83 0.51 18.26
CA PRO A 60 -7.25 -0.84 17.90
C PRO A 60 -6.39 -1.94 18.53
N GLU A 61 -7.02 -3.00 19.05
CA GLU A 61 -6.30 -4.17 19.60
C GLU A 61 -5.34 -4.81 18.58
N SER A 62 -5.74 -4.85 17.29
CA SER A 62 -4.90 -5.37 16.22
C SER A 62 -3.60 -4.58 16.06
N GLU A 63 -3.67 -3.27 16.25
CA GLU A 63 -2.51 -2.39 16.14
C GLU A 63 -1.67 -2.42 17.43
N TRP A 64 -2.28 -2.58 18.61
CA TRP A 64 -1.53 -2.89 19.84
C TRP A 64 -0.68 -4.14 19.68
N ARG A 65 -1.29 -5.21 19.15
CA ARG A 65 -0.60 -6.46 18.85
C ARG A 65 0.56 -6.25 17.87
N HIS A 66 0.38 -5.41 16.85
CA HIS A 66 1.47 -5.06 15.93
C HIS A 66 2.65 -4.40 16.65
N ILE A 67 2.39 -3.44 17.55
CA ILE A 67 3.43 -2.77 18.34
C ILE A 67 4.19 -3.78 19.19
N LEU A 68 3.48 -4.63 19.94
CA LEU A 68 4.09 -5.63 20.85
C LEU A 68 4.90 -6.71 20.11
N GLU A 69 4.51 -7.05 18.89
CA GLU A 69 5.25 -8.00 18.06
C GLU A 69 6.47 -7.39 17.36
N GLY A 70 6.58 -6.05 17.38
CA GLY A 70 7.59 -5.29 16.63
C GLY A 70 7.29 -5.21 15.14
N ARG A 71 6.00 -5.25 14.76
CA ARG A 71 5.50 -4.96 13.42
C ARG A 71 5.16 -3.46 13.30
N HIS A 72 5.00 -3.00 12.07
CA HIS A 72 4.54 -1.63 11.81
C HIS A 72 3.03 -1.54 12.04
N VAL A 73 2.59 -0.40 12.55
CA VAL A 73 1.17 -0.04 12.70
C VAL A 73 0.60 0.39 11.34
N SER A 74 -0.61 -0.04 11.03
CA SER A 74 -1.37 0.40 9.86
C SER A 74 -2.14 1.68 10.17
N LEU A 75 -1.75 2.79 9.56
CA LEU A 75 -2.43 4.08 9.75
C LEU A 75 -3.86 4.09 9.19
N ASP A 76 -4.15 3.27 8.18
CA ASP A 76 -5.51 3.10 7.67
C ASP A 76 -6.43 2.48 8.75
N THR A 77 -5.93 1.48 9.48
CA THR A 77 -6.67 0.87 10.59
C THR A 77 -6.90 1.87 11.72
N VAL A 78 -5.85 2.59 12.12
CA VAL A 78 -5.93 3.62 13.18
C VAL A 78 -6.92 4.71 12.78
N LEU A 79 -6.83 5.24 11.57
CA LEU A 79 -7.76 6.24 11.05
C LEU A 79 -9.21 5.75 11.05
N GLY A 80 -9.40 4.49 10.69
CA GLY A 80 -10.70 3.82 10.72
C GLY A 80 -11.35 3.87 12.10
N HIS A 81 -10.55 3.62 13.14
CA HIS A 81 -11.03 3.62 14.51
C HIS A 81 -11.17 5.01 15.12
N LEU A 82 -10.39 6.00 14.69
CA LEU A 82 -10.59 7.40 15.09
C LEU A 82 -11.96 7.94 14.64
N HIS A 83 -12.49 7.44 13.52
CA HIS A 83 -13.75 7.86 12.93
C HIS A 83 -14.95 6.95 13.24
N LEU A 84 -14.92 6.20 14.35
CA LEU A 84 -16.03 5.34 14.84
C LEU A 84 -17.36 6.09 15.16
N ARG A 85 -17.54 7.31 14.63
CA ARG A 85 -18.77 8.11 14.60
C ARG A 85 -19.56 8.05 13.29
N LYS A 86 -19.07 7.41 12.23
CA LYS A 86 -19.94 7.18 11.06
C LYS A 86 -20.93 6.07 11.41
N THR A 87 -22.11 6.46 11.87
CA THR A 87 -23.30 5.60 11.87
C THR A 87 -23.45 5.01 10.48
N VAL A 88 -23.09 3.74 10.35
CA VAL A 88 -23.43 2.97 9.16
C VAL A 88 -24.93 2.72 9.26
N GLU A 89 -25.69 3.17 8.26
CA GLU A 89 -27.11 2.81 8.14
C GLU A 89 -27.23 1.28 8.33
N PRO A 90 -28.08 0.81 9.24
CA PRO A 90 -28.17 -0.61 9.52
C PRO A 90 -28.64 -1.34 8.26
N ASN A 91 -28.02 -2.47 7.96
CA ASN A 91 -28.50 -3.34 6.90
C ASN A 91 -29.85 -3.91 7.33
N SER A 92 -30.95 -3.41 6.76
CA SER A 92 -32.26 -4.01 6.97
C SER A 92 -32.52 -5.08 5.91
N ALA A 93 -32.83 -6.29 6.36
CA ALA A 93 -33.27 -7.39 5.52
C ALA A 93 -34.70 -7.73 5.91
N ARG A 94 -35.62 -7.74 4.95
CA ARG A 94 -37.01 -8.19 5.17
C ARG A 94 -37.11 -9.69 5.00
N VAL A 95 -37.67 -10.36 6.00
CA VAL A 95 -38.06 -11.77 5.94
C VAL A 95 -39.56 -11.83 6.21
N GLY A 96 -40.36 -12.01 5.16
CA GLY A 96 -41.81 -11.90 5.23
C GLY A 96 -42.26 -10.49 5.63
N ASP A 97 -43.09 -10.38 6.68
CA ASP A 97 -43.63 -9.11 7.19
C ASP A 97 -42.74 -8.45 8.27
N HIS A 98 -41.60 -9.06 8.59
CA HIS A 98 -40.69 -8.57 9.61
C HIS A 98 -39.40 -8.02 9.01
N GLU A 99 -39.00 -6.84 9.48
CA GLU A 99 -37.74 -6.20 9.11
C GLU A 99 -36.67 -6.54 10.16
N ILE A 100 -35.64 -7.25 9.74
CA ILE A 100 -34.49 -7.60 10.56
C ILE A 100 -33.43 -6.54 10.33
N ILE A 101 -33.21 -5.70 11.34
CA ILE A 101 -32.14 -4.71 11.38
C ILE A 101 -30.87 -5.43 11.83
N LEU A 102 -29.96 -5.73 10.91
CA LEU A 102 -28.65 -6.26 11.24
C LEU A 102 -27.74 -5.10 11.66
N PRO A 103 -27.07 -5.15 12.84
CA PRO A 103 -26.00 -4.23 13.15
C PRO A 103 -24.93 -4.40 12.08
N SER A 104 -24.78 -3.40 11.21
CA SER A 104 -23.72 -3.40 10.21
C SER A 104 -22.38 -3.43 10.96
N PRO A 105 -21.49 -4.40 10.70
CA PRO A 105 -20.14 -4.31 11.21
C PRO A 105 -19.56 -3.02 10.65
N VAL A 106 -19.24 -2.07 11.54
CA VAL A 106 -18.50 -0.85 11.20
C VAL A 106 -17.19 -1.34 10.63
N LYS A 107 -17.11 -1.45 9.30
CA LYS A 107 -15.87 -1.77 8.61
C LYS A 107 -15.12 -0.45 8.57
N PRO A 108 -14.08 -0.25 9.38
CA PRO A 108 -13.33 0.98 9.36
C PRO A 108 -12.45 0.94 8.11
N SER A 109 -13.02 1.33 6.97
CA SER A 109 -12.32 1.40 5.69
C SER A 109 -12.08 2.85 5.31
N SER A 110 -11.67 3.69 6.26
CA SER A 110 -11.06 4.97 5.92
C SER A 110 -9.61 4.72 5.59
N ARG A 111 -9.28 4.83 4.32
CA ARG A 111 -7.89 4.91 3.88
C ARG A 111 -7.36 6.32 4.16
N VAL A 112 -6.10 6.43 4.52
CA VAL A 112 -5.41 7.72 4.59
C VAL A 112 -5.16 8.21 3.17
N GLU A 113 -5.75 9.35 2.82
CA GLU A 113 -5.68 9.94 1.47
C GLU A 113 -4.93 11.27 1.44
N ASP A 114 -4.97 12.02 2.55
CA ASP A 114 -4.37 13.35 2.65
C ASP A 114 -3.47 13.54 3.89
N ALA A 115 -2.85 14.72 3.97
CA ALA A 115 -1.94 15.08 5.05
C ALA A 115 -2.63 15.24 6.41
N ALA A 116 -3.91 15.65 6.45
CA ALA A 116 -4.64 15.88 7.69
C ALA A 116 -5.04 14.53 8.32
N GLN A 117 -5.61 13.64 7.52
CA GLN A 117 -5.90 12.26 7.90
C GLN A 117 -4.64 11.52 8.34
N TRP A 118 -3.53 11.69 7.59
CA TRP A 118 -2.24 11.12 7.97
C TRP A 118 -1.78 11.65 9.33
N THR A 119 -1.90 12.96 9.56
CA THR A 119 -1.50 13.60 10.82
C THR A 119 -2.31 13.05 11.99
N SER A 120 -3.64 13.00 11.89
CA SER A 120 -4.49 12.44 12.94
C SER A 120 -4.17 10.98 13.25
N ALA A 121 -3.98 10.15 12.21
CA ALA A 121 -3.63 8.75 12.40
C ALA A 121 -2.23 8.57 12.99
N TRP A 122 -1.25 9.38 12.55
CA TRP A 122 0.12 9.33 13.05
C TRP A 122 0.23 9.81 14.49
N ASP A 123 -0.50 10.85 14.88
CA ASP A 123 -0.48 11.36 16.25
C ASP A 123 -1.03 10.29 17.22
N ALA A 124 -2.16 9.64 16.87
CA ALA A 124 -2.71 8.53 17.66
C ALA A 124 -1.76 7.30 17.71
N ALA A 125 -1.14 6.95 16.57
CA ALA A 125 -0.13 5.89 16.54
C ALA A 125 1.12 6.24 17.36
N SER A 126 1.55 7.50 17.33
CA SER A 126 2.72 7.99 18.09
C SER A 126 2.47 7.93 19.58
N GLU A 127 1.27 8.29 20.03
CA GLU A 127 0.86 8.18 21.44
C GLU A 127 0.90 6.72 21.91
N ALA A 128 0.42 5.78 21.09
CA ALA A 128 0.48 4.35 21.38
C ALA A 128 1.92 3.80 21.41
N TYR A 129 2.77 4.21 20.46
CA TYR A 129 4.19 3.85 20.49
C TYR A 129 4.91 4.45 21.70
N GLU A 130 4.59 5.68 22.07
CA GLU A 130 5.19 6.37 23.21
C GLU A 130 4.79 5.73 24.54
N PHE A 131 3.55 5.28 24.66
CA PHE A 131 3.08 4.52 25.82
C PHE A 131 3.89 3.23 26.03
N VAL A 132 4.20 2.50 24.95
CA VAL A 132 4.96 1.24 25.03
C VAL A 132 6.48 1.47 25.06
N PHE A 133 6.96 2.51 24.37
CA PHE A 133 8.37 2.83 24.18
C PHE A 133 8.64 4.29 24.53
N GLU A 134 8.52 4.63 25.82
CA GLU A 134 8.63 6.02 26.31
C GLU A 134 9.91 6.73 25.81
N HIS A 135 11.02 6.02 25.78
CA HIS A 135 12.32 6.53 25.33
C HIS A 135 12.35 6.97 23.84
N ARG A 136 11.35 6.58 23.03
CA ARG A 136 11.23 6.93 21.60
C ARG A 136 10.39 8.19 21.34
N ARG A 137 9.81 8.83 22.36
CA ARG A 137 9.02 10.07 22.23
C ARG A 137 9.63 11.10 21.27
N ARG A 138 10.92 11.41 21.46
CA ARG A 138 11.63 12.38 20.62
C ARG A 138 11.75 11.92 19.16
N GLU A 139 12.10 10.65 18.96
CA GLU A 139 12.25 10.06 17.62
C GLU A 139 10.92 10.09 16.84
N LEU A 140 9.81 9.69 17.47
CA LEU A 140 8.48 9.68 16.86
C LEU A 140 8.04 11.10 16.46
N ARG A 141 8.28 12.08 17.32
CA ARG A 141 7.99 13.49 17.04
C ARG A 141 8.83 14.03 15.89
N ASP A 142 10.13 13.77 15.90
CA ASP A 142 11.06 14.28 14.89
C ASP A 142 10.78 13.63 13.52
N TYR A 143 10.45 12.33 13.49
CA TYR A 143 9.96 11.63 12.30
C TYR A 143 8.64 12.22 11.78
N GLY A 144 7.65 12.38 12.67
CA GLY A 144 6.35 12.95 12.30
C GLY A 144 6.48 14.34 11.69
N ASN A 145 7.35 15.18 12.26
CA ASN A 145 7.68 16.50 11.72
C ASN A 145 8.31 16.43 10.32
N GLN A 146 9.19 15.45 10.08
CA GLN A 146 9.80 15.28 8.77
C GLN A 146 8.77 14.90 7.71
N ILE A 147 7.85 13.98 7.99
CA ILE A 147 6.79 13.61 7.03
C ILE A 147 5.83 14.78 6.78
N ARG A 148 5.45 15.54 7.81
CA ARG A 148 4.66 16.78 7.65
C ARG A 148 5.36 17.80 6.74
N ARG A 149 6.69 17.95 6.88
CA ARG A 149 7.49 18.80 5.97
C ARG A 149 7.49 18.28 4.54
N LEU A 150 7.48 16.96 4.32
CA LEU A 150 7.36 16.39 2.96
C LEU A 150 6.00 16.71 2.32
N PHE A 151 4.90 16.67 3.08
CA PHE A 151 3.60 17.13 2.59
C PHE A 151 3.63 18.62 2.25
N ALA A 152 4.18 19.46 3.13
CA ALA A 152 4.24 20.91 2.91
C ALA A 152 5.14 21.30 1.72
N ALA A 153 6.19 20.53 1.44
CA ALA A 153 7.13 20.79 0.36
C ALA A 153 6.68 20.24 -1.01
N ARG A 154 5.49 19.64 -1.12
CA ARG A 154 5.02 18.97 -2.34
C ARG A 154 3.61 19.41 -2.71
N LEU A 155 3.28 19.23 -3.99
CA LEU A 155 1.93 19.48 -4.48
C LEU A 155 0.92 18.54 -3.78
N PRO A 156 -0.31 18.99 -3.49
CA PRO A 156 -1.34 18.15 -2.87
C PRO A 156 -1.62 16.84 -3.63
N ALA A 157 -1.52 16.87 -4.97
CA ALA A 157 -1.66 15.68 -5.82
C ALA A 157 -0.59 14.58 -5.53
N SER A 158 0.53 14.96 -4.92
CA SER A 158 1.60 14.04 -4.50
C SER A 158 1.40 13.45 -3.10
N ALA A 159 0.34 13.84 -2.37
CA ALA A 159 0.06 13.31 -1.03
C ALA A 159 0.03 11.77 -0.98
N PRO A 160 -0.57 11.04 -1.94
CA PRO A 160 -0.52 9.58 -1.95
C PRO A 160 0.90 9.00 -2.03
N ARG A 161 1.86 9.71 -2.65
CA ARG A 161 3.27 9.30 -2.73
C ARG A 161 3.98 9.47 -1.39
N VAL A 162 3.72 10.57 -0.70
CA VAL A 162 4.26 10.82 0.65
C VAL A 162 3.73 9.77 1.63
N ILE A 163 2.44 9.45 1.58
CA ILE A 163 1.83 8.39 2.40
C ILE A 163 2.46 7.03 2.12
N ALA A 164 2.69 6.70 0.85
CA ALA A 164 3.30 5.44 0.45
C ALA A 164 4.77 5.33 0.87
N TYR A 165 5.52 6.44 0.77
CA TYR A 165 6.89 6.54 1.27
C TYR A 165 6.94 6.34 2.79
N ASP A 166 6.10 7.05 3.56
CA ASP A 166 5.98 6.87 5.01
C ASP A 166 5.68 5.42 5.39
N ASP A 167 4.71 4.80 4.73
CA ASP A 167 4.36 3.40 4.95
C ASP A 167 5.54 2.45 4.66
N ALA A 168 6.29 2.70 3.59
CA ALA A 168 7.49 1.94 3.26
C ALA A 168 8.58 2.11 4.32
N VAL A 169 8.81 3.34 4.82
CA VAL A 169 9.79 3.61 5.89
C VAL A 169 9.39 2.89 7.17
N ARG A 170 8.14 2.99 7.62
CA ARG A 170 7.66 2.29 8.82
C ARG A 170 7.75 0.77 8.68
N LYS A 171 7.47 0.21 7.49
CA LYS A 171 7.65 -1.22 7.17
C LYS A 171 9.12 -1.65 7.18
N TYR A 172 10.02 -0.76 6.77
CA TYR A 172 11.45 -1.02 6.74
C TYR A 172 12.06 -1.01 8.15
N VAL A 173 11.69 -0.02 8.96
CA VAL A 173 12.15 0.11 10.36
C VAL A 173 11.50 -0.92 11.30
N LYS A 174 10.22 -1.27 11.06
CA LYS A 174 9.44 -2.20 11.88
C LYS A 174 9.44 -1.77 13.35
N GLY A 175 9.66 -2.70 14.27
CA GLY A 175 9.78 -2.45 15.70
C GLY A 175 11.05 -1.72 16.13
N GLY A 176 11.85 -1.11 15.24
CA GLY A 176 12.93 -0.18 15.63
C GLY A 176 14.06 -0.80 16.46
N THR A 177 14.39 -2.07 16.22
CA THR A 177 15.41 -2.82 16.97
C THR A 177 16.82 -2.71 16.40
N ALA A 178 16.95 -2.32 15.13
CA ALA A 178 18.22 -2.21 14.41
C ALA A 178 18.50 -0.80 13.86
N MET A 179 17.49 0.06 13.80
CA MET A 179 17.58 1.43 13.31
C MET A 179 16.39 2.25 13.80
N ARG A 180 16.53 3.58 13.72
CA ARG A 180 15.50 4.55 14.13
C ARG A 180 14.76 5.10 12.92
N LEU A 181 13.53 5.55 13.13
CA LEU A 181 12.75 6.30 12.14
C LEU A 181 13.44 7.62 11.72
N THR A 182 14.32 8.16 12.57
CA THR A 182 15.10 9.37 12.28
C THR A 182 16.40 9.11 11.51
N ASP A 183 16.73 7.85 11.21
CA ASP A 183 17.90 7.50 10.39
C ASP A 183 17.63 7.74 8.90
N PHE A 184 17.23 8.97 8.54
CA PHE A 184 16.73 9.33 7.22
C PHE A 184 17.69 8.97 6.08
N HIS A 185 19.00 9.01 6.34
CA HIS A 185 20.04 8.61 5.39
C HIS A 185 19.91 7.14 4.95
N ARG A 186 19.34 6.27 5.78
CA ARG A 186 19.09 4.86 5.45
C ARG A 186 17.89 4.69 4.50
N PHE A 187 17.05 5.71 4.36
CA PHE A 187 15.81 5.65 3.57
C PHE A 187 15.91 6.43 2.25
N THR A 188 17.10 6.90 1.86
CA THR A 188 17.33 7.61 0.60
C THR A 188 16.81 6.83 -0.60
N HIS A 189 17.11 5.54 -0.67
CA HIS A 189 16.61 4.64 -1.72
C HIS A 189 15.07 4.54 -1.76
N LEU A 190 14.38 4.65 -0.60
CA LEU A 190 12.92 4.70 -0.53
C LEU A 190 12.41 6.07 -0.98
N ALA A 191 13.10 7.15 -0.60
CA ALA A 191 12.74 8.50 -1.04
C ALA A 191 12.85 8.60 -2.57
N ASP A 192 13.91 8.05 -3.15
CA ASP A 192 14.10 8.00 -4.60
C ASP A 192 13.01 7.16 -5.29
N ALA A 193 12.70 5.98 -4.76
CA ALA A 193 11.70 5.09 -5.37
C ALA A 193 10.28 5.68 -5.39
N TYR A 194 9.88 6.42 -4.35
CA TYR A 194 8.50 6.88 -4.15
C TYR A 194 8.29 8.38 -4.47
N LEU A 195 9.30 9.22 -4.25
CA LEU A 195 9.15 10.67 -4.31
C LEU A 195 9.81 11.30 -5.54
N SER A 196 10.81 10.64 -6.14
CA SER A 196 11.46 11.14 -7.37
C SER A 196 10.58 10.92 -8.59
N PHE A 197 10.67 11.81 -9.57
CA PHE A 197 9.82 11.76 -10.77
C PHE A 197 10.01 10.47 -11.56
N ASP A 198 11.25 10.00 -11.66
CA ASP A 198 11.68 8.77 -12.33
C ASP A 198 11.64 7.52 -11.43
N GLY A 199 11.14 7.64 -10.19
CA GLY A 199 11.03 6.53 -9.25
C GLY A 199 10.16 5.38 -9.77
N ILE A 200 10.55 4.14 -9.50
CA ILE A 200 9.80 2.96 -9.98
C ILE A 200 8.35 2.92 -9.46
N GLU A 201 8.11 3.49 -8.29
CA GLU A 201 6.79 3.48 -7.66
C GLU A 201 5.91 4.68 -8.08
N THR A 202 6.49 5.72 -8.68
CA THR A 202 5.72 6.81 -9.30
C THR A 202 5.06 6.35 -10.59
N GLN A 203 5.80 5.61 -11.43
CA GLN A 203 5.28 5.07 -12.71
C GLN A 203 4.13 4.07 -12.50
N ARG A 204 4.19 3.24 -11.45
CA ARG A 204 3.16 2.24 -11.14
C ARG A 204 1.80 2.85 -10.77
N ARG A 205 1.80 4.06 -10.21
CA ARG A 205 0.55 4.76 -9.82
C ARG A 205 -0.03 5.60 -10.95
N GLU A 206 0.81 6.20 -11.78
CA GLU A 206 0.37 6.92 -12.98
C GLU A 206 -0.13 5.96 -14.09
N GLY A 207 0.39 4.72 -14.11
CA GLY A 207 -0.07 3.65 -15.00
C GLY A 207 -1.46 3.07 -14.70
N LYS A 208 -2.17 3.56 -13.67
CA LYS A 208 -3.58 3.26 -13.41
C LYS A 208 -4.55 4.31 -13.98
N GLY A 209 -4.08 5.17 -14.90
CA GLY A 209 -4.97 5.71 -15.92
C GLY A 209 -5.61 4.54 -16.64
N LYS A 210 -6.95 4.56 -16.78
CA LYS A 210 -7.72 3.57 -17.56
C LYS A 210 -6.91 3.14 -18.77
N GLY A 211 -6.38 1.92 -18.71
CA GLY A 211 -5.88 1.22 -19.87
C GLY A 211 -7.07 0.94 -20.78
N GLY A 212 -7.56 1.98 -21.45
CA GLY A 212 -8.16 1.82 -22.75
C GLY A 212 -7.09 1.08 -23.55
N THR A 213 -7.37 -0.18 -23.84
CA THR A 213 -6.66 -1.00 -24.81
C THR A 213 -6.88 -0.40 -26.19
N GLY A 214 -6.35 0.81 -26.38
CA GLY A 214 -6.03 1.44 -27.65
C GLY A 214 -4.59 1.11 -28.03
N GLY A 215 -4.15 -0.13 -27.76
CA GLY A 215 -3.09 -0.69 -28.57
C GLY A 215 -3.60 -0.65 -29.99
N GLY A 216 -3.03 0.24 -30.79
CA GLY A 216 -3.19 0.26 -32.24
C GLY A 216 -2.64 -1.03 -32.81
N ARG A 217 -3.36 -2.14 -32.64
CA ARG A 217 -3.35 -3.20 -33.61
C ARG A 217 -3.89 -2.53 -34.86
N ALA A 218 -3.00 -2.31 -35.82
CA ALA A 218 -3.33 -1.90 -37.17
C ALA A 218 -4.65 -2.54 -37.54
N ALA A 219 -5.69 -1.71 -37.74
CA ALA A 219 -7.02 -2.21 -37.99
C ALA A 219 -6.95 -3.31 -39.05
N GLY A 220 -7.42 -4.50 -38.66
CA GLY A 220 -7.42 -5.67 -39.53
C GLY A 220 -8.08 -5.34 -40.88
N VAL A 221 -7.76 -6.14 -41.89
CA VAL A 221 -8.41 -5.98 -43.19
C VAL A 221 -9.88 -6.40 -43.05
N CYS A 222 -10.81 -5.59 -43.57
CA CYS A 222 -12.25 -5.86 -43.45
C CYS A 222 -12.64 -7.14 -44.20
N ASP A 223 -13.18 -8.14 -43.49
CA ASP A 223 -13.65 -9.40 -44.09
C ASP A 223 -14.84 -9.17 -45.03
N ARG A 224 -15.84 -8.37 -44.59
CA ARG A 224 -17.05 -8.09 -45.38
C ARG A 224 -16.73 -7.43 -46.74
N PHE A 225 -15.74 -6.53 -46.76
CA PHE A 225 -15.21 -5.93 -47.98
C PHE A 225 -14.50 -6.96 -48.87
N ASN A 226 -13.73 -7.89 -48.29
CA ASN A 226 -13.01 -8.90 -49.05
C ASN A 226 -13.89 -10.01 -49.62
N GLU A 227 -14.98 -10.36 -48.94
CA GLU A 227 -15.93 -11.37 -49.41
C GLU A 227 -16.85 -10.85 -50.52
N LYS A 228 -17.39 -9.63 -50.37
CA LYS A 228 -18.44 -9.10 -51.27
C LYS A 228 -17.97 -7.98 -52.20
N GLY A 229 -16.75 -7.49 -52.05
CA GLY A 229 -16.24 -6.31 -52.76
C GLY A 229 -16.85 -4.97 -52.31
N VAL A 230 -17.88 -5.01 -51.46
CA VAL A 230 -18.62 -3.85 -50.95
C VAL A 230 -18.85 -4.01 -49.46
N CYS A 231 -18.62 -2.95 -48.69
CA CYS A 231 -18.93 -2.88 -47.27
C CYS A 231 -20.07 -1.88 -47.06
N GLU A 232 -21.14 -2.29 -46.38
CA GLU A 232 -22.31 -1.45 -46.08
C GLU A 232 -21.95 -0.20 -45.23
N ARG A 233 -20.75 -0.19 -44.63
CA ARG A 233 -20.20 0.94 -43.85
C ARG A 233 -19.18 1.76 -44.67
N ALA A 234 -19.36 1.86 -45.99
CA ALA A 234 -18.45 2.57 -46.89
C ALA A 234 -18.29 4.07 -46.54
N ASP A 235 -17.14 4.61 -46.95
CA ASP A 235 -16.63 5.96 -46.75
C ASP A 235 -16.39 6.39 -45.29
N GLY A 236 -15.20 6.05 -44.78
CA GLY A 236 -14.64 6.57 -43.53
C GLY A 236 -15.24 6.03 -42.23
N ARG A 237 -16.40 5.34 -42.29
CA ARG A 237 -17.10 4.82 -41.10
C ARG A 237 -16.77 3.36 -40.76
N CYS A 238 -16.00 2.69 -41.60
CA CYS A 238 -15.53 1.34 -41.29
C CYS A 238 -14.24 1.40 -40.45
N ARG A 239 -14.25 0.74 -39.29
CA ARG A 239 -13.07 0.61 -38.41
C ARG A 239 -11.93 -0.20 -39.05
N PHE A 240 -12.23 -1.00 -40.07
CA PHE A 240 -11.29 -1.94 -40.71
C PHE A 240 -10.82 -1.41 -42.07
N ARG A 241 -9.60 -1.78 -42.48
CA ARG A 241 -9.04 -1.30 -43.76
C ARG A 241 -9.69 -1.99 -44.95
N HIS A 242 -10.13 -1.20 -45.93
CA HIS A 242 -10.67 -1.69 -47.22
C HIS A 242 -9.53 -1.87 -48.23
N VAL A 243 -8.71 -2.89 -47.99
CA VAL A 243 -7.66 -3.35 -48.91
C VAL A 243 -7.89 -4.82 -49.24
N CYS A 244 -7.51 -5.24 -50.44
CA CYS A 244 -7.59 -6.63 -50.84
C CYS A 244 -6.61 -7.48 -50.00
N ARG A 245 -7.08 -8.57 -49.39
CA ARG A 245 -6.23 -9.47 -48.59
C ARG A 245 -5.17 -10.20 -49.43
N LYS A 246 -5.44 -10.44 -50.71
CA LYS A 246 -4.52 -11.15 -51.63
C LYS A 246 -3.40 -10.26 -52.18
N CYS A 247 -3.68 -9.02 -52.57
CA CYS A 247 -2.71 -8.16 -53.26
C CYS A 247 -2.40 -6.84 -52.53
N GLY A 248 -3.06 -6.56 -51.40
CA GLY A 248 -2.85 -5.36 -50.60
C GLY A 248 -3.36 -4.05 -51.22
N LYS A 249 -3.90 -4.07 -52.45
CA LYS A 249 -4.39 -2.87 -53.15
C LYS A 249 -5.83 -2.52 -52.74
N GLY A 250 -6.14 -1.23 -52.70
CA GLY A 250 -7.51 -0.72 -52.50
C GLY A 250 -8.37 -0.82 -53.76
N GLY A 251 -9.68 -0.58 -53.62
CA GLY A 251 -10.63 -0.51 -54.74
C GLY A 251 -11.30 -1.83 -55.13
N HIS A 252 -10.84 -2.97 -54.60
CA HIS A 252 -11.51 -4.27 -54.78
C HIS A 252 -11.27 -5.20 -53.58
N GLY A 253 -12.16 -6.17 -53.38
CA GLY A 253 -12.04 -7.21 -52.37
C GLY A 253 -11.35 -8.48 -52.89
N GLU A 254 -10.99 -9.40 -52.01
CA GLU A 254 -10.40 -10.69 -52.34
C GLU A 254 -11.21 -11.51 -53.35
N SER A 255 -12.55 -11.47 -53.28
CA SER A 255 -13.43 -12.22 -54.19
C SER A 255 -13.40 -11.72 -55.63
N THR A 256 -13.06 -10.46 -55.86
CA THR A 256 -12.94 -9.85 -57.20
C THR A 256 -11.49 -9.65 -57.63
N CYS A 257 -10.54 -10.19 -56.87
CA CYS A 257 -9.11 -10.09 -57.17
C CYS A 257 -8.72 -11.05 -58.29
N LYS A 258 -8.35 -10.52 -59.47
CA LYS A 258 -7.88 -11.29 -60.63
C LYS A 258 -6.45 -11.83 -60.50
N GLY A 259 -5.84 -11.73 -59.31
CA GLY A 259 -4.57 -12.36 -58.94
C GLY A 259 -3.32 -11.72 -59.55
N ALA A 260 -2.31 -11.47 -58.73
CA ALA A 260 -0.93 -11.61 -59.16
C ALA A 260 -0.43 -12.89 -58.48
N GLY A 261 -0.23 -13.94 -59.27
CA GLY A 261 0.58 -15.08 -58.85
C GLY A 261 2.03 -14.63 -58.74
N SER A 262 2.67 -14.94 -57.61
CA SER A 262 4.11 -15.12 -57.43
C SER A 262 4.36 -15.23 -55.92
N LYS A 263 4.27 -16.45 -55.38
CA LYS A 263 5.12 -16.81 -54.25
C LYS A 263 6.51 -16.95 -54.86
N ASP A 264 7.49 -16.19 -54.40
CA ASP A 264 8.91 -16.58 -54.45
C ASP A 264 9.73 -15.73 -53.48
N ALA A 265 10.59 -16.45 -52.74
CA ALA A 265 11.73 -16.04 -51.89
C ALA A 265 11.50 -15.13 -50.69
#